data_AF-A0A8J5FUI4-F1
#
_entry.id   AF-A0A8J5FUI4-F1
#
_cell.length_a   1.000
_cell.length_b   1.000
_cell.length_c   1.000
_cell.angle_alpha   90.00
_cell.angle_beta   90.00
_cell.angle_gamma   90.00
#
_symmetry.space_group_name_H-M   'P 1'
#
loop_
_entity.id
_entity.type
_entity.pdbx_description
1 polymer ?
#
loop_
_entity_poly.entity_id
_entity_poly.type
_entity_poly.pdbx_seq_one_letter_code
_entity_poly.pdbx_strand_id
1 'polypeptide(L)'
;MAPPQLSPEEEEQECSRAFHLSYAAALPMVLKTAIELGLLEMLVEAGPTSVLSSEELAARLPTTNPAAADMVERILRLLAANAIVGCATDCGRRKYSAAPICKYLVQNDDGGTVANLVLLHQDQLDLCMAAYTVGGKERTEEEFKALAKDSGFHGFNALSVFAGTWVLEFIK
;
A
#
# COMPACT_ATOMS: atom_id res chain seq x y z
N MET A 1 -13.83 2.19 -32.06
CA MET A 1 -14.22 3.56 -31.64
C MET A 1 -12.94 4.28 -31.27
N ALA A 2 -12.65 5.45 -31.84
CA ALA A 2 -11.47 6.22 -31.43
C ALA A 2 -11.69 6.77 -30.01
N PRO A 3 -10.66 6.81 -29.16
CA PRO A 3 -10.76 7.44 -27.85
C PRO A 3 -11.12 8.93 -28.01
N PRO A 4 -11.83 9.52 -27.02
CA PRO A 4 -12.20 10.93 -27.06
C PRO A 4 -10.96 11.83 -27.15
N GLN A 5 -11.05 12.92 -27.90
CA GLN A 5 -10.01 13.95 -27.90
C GLN A 5 -10.18 14.80 -26.65
N LEU A 6 -9.18 14.78 -25.77
CA LEU A 6 -9.12 15.53 -24.53
C LEU A 6 -8.14 16.69 -24.68
N SER A 7 -8.30 17.74 -23.88
CA SER A 7 -7.24 18.75 -23.73
C SER A 7 -6.06 18.18 -22.93
N PRO A 8 -4.84 18.75 -23.05
CA PRO A 8 -3.67 18.26 -22.30
C PRO A 8 -3.87 18.19 -20.78
N GLU A 9 -4.61 19.13 -20.19
CA GLU A 9 -4.93 19.13 -18.75
C GLU A 9 -5.89 18.00 -18.37
N GLU A 10 -6.90 17.74 -19.21
CA GLU A 10 -7.84 16.63 -19.01
C GLU A 10 -7.16 15.27 -19.20
N GLU A 11 -6.24 15.16 -20.17
CA GLU A 11 -5.42 13.96 -20.35
C GLU A 11 -4.58 13.64 -19.10
N GLU A 12 -3.95 14.65 -18.50
CA GLU A 12 -3.17 14.49 -17.27
C GLU A 12 -4.07 14.07 -16.10
N GLN A 13 -5.23 14.69 -15.95
CA GLN A 13 -6.19 14.36 -14.89
C GLN A 13 -6.74 12.94 -15.03
N GLU A 14 -7.16 12.53 -16.23
CA GLU A 14 -7.69 11.19 -16.47
C GLU A 14 -6.59 10.12 -16.39
N CYS A 15 -5.35 10.43 -16.79
CA CYS A 15 -4.21 9.56 -16.58
C CYS A 15 -3.94 9.32 -15.08
N SER A 16 -3.98 10.39 -14.28
CA SER A 16 -3.85 10.31 -12.82
C SER A 16 -4.98 9.47 -12.20
N ARG A 17 -6.24 9.68 -12.63
CA ARG A 17 -7.39 8.89 -12.17
C ARG A 17 -7.26 7.41 -12.55
N ALA A 18 -6.83 7.10 -13.77
CA ALA A 18 -6.58 5.73 -14.21
C ALA A 18 -5.49 5.07 -13.36
N PHE A 19 -4.42 5.80 -13.03
CA PHE A 19 -3.37 5.33 -12.14
C PHE A 19 -3.93 5.05 -10.73
N HIS A 20 -4.71 5.96 -10.16
CA HIS A 20 -5.37 5.76 -8.87
C HIS A 20 -6.30 4.54 -8.86
N LEU A 21 -7.09 4.33 -9.91
CA LEU A 21 -7.95 3.15 -10.06
C LEU A 21 -7.14 1.85 -10.16
N SER A 22 -6.01 1.87 -10.88
CA SER A 22 -5.11 0.71 -10.97
C SER A 22 -4.48 0.36 -9.62
N TYR A 23 -4.28 1.36 -8.76
CA TYR A 23 -3.67 1.24 -7.44
C TYR A 23 -4.71 1.14 -6.30
N ALA A 24 -6.00 1.02 -6.61
CA ALA A 24 -7.09 1.13 -5.65
C ALA A 24 -7.03 0.09 -4.51
N ALA A 25 -6.44 -1.08 -4.76
CA ALA A 25 -6.27 -2.14 -3.76
C ALA A 25 -5.11 -1.87 -2.77
N ALA A 26 -4.14 -1.03 -3.13
CA ALA A 26 -2.94 -0.87 -2.31
C ALA A 26 -3.15 0.03 -1.09
N LEU A 27 -4.00 1.06 -1.18
CA LEU A 27 -4.37 1.87 -0.02
C LEU A 27 -5.01 1.04 1.11
N PRO A 28 -6.06 0.22 0.87
CA PRO A 28 -6.66 -0.58 1.93
C PRO A 28 -5.72 -1.67 2.47
N MET A 29 -4.82 -2.23 1.65
CA MET A 29 -3.80 -3.18 2.11
C MET A 29 -2.76 -2.53 3.05
N VAL A 30 -2.30 -1.32 2.72
CA VAL A 30 -1.39 -0.55 3.58
C VAL A 30 -2.11 -0.10 4.86
N LEU A 31 -3.40 0.25 4.76
CA LEU A 31 -4.21 0.56 5.93
C LEU A 31 -4.37 -0.63 6.87
N LYS A 32 -4.66 -1.84 6.34
CA LYS A 32 -4.66 -3.09 7.11
C LYS A 32 -3.34 -3.26 7.86
N THR A 33 -2.22 -3.14 7.16
CA THR A 33 -0.89 -3.28 7.75
C THR A 33 -0.65 -2.28 8.88
N ALA A 34 -1.06 -1.01 8.69
CA ALA A 34 -0.91 0.02 9.71
C ALA A 34 -1.75 -0.24 10.97
N ILE A 35 -2.95 -0.80 10.80
CA ILE A 35 -3.82 -1.24 11.90
C ILE A 35 -3.18 -2.43 12.64
N GLU A 36 -2.73 -3.45 11.91
CA GLU A 36 -2.13 -4.66 12.51
C GLU A 36 -0.83 -4.37 13.25
N LEU A 37 -0.04 -3.41 12.77
CA LEU A 37 1.17 -2.93 13.43
C LEU A 37 0.90 -1.98 14.61
N GLY A 38 -0.35 -1.56 14.85
CA GLY A 38 -0.70 -0.61 15.89
C GLY A 38 -0.18 0.81 15.63
N LEU A 39 0.11 1.17 14.37
CA LEU A 39 0.69 2.48 14.04
C LEU A 39 -0.30 3.62 14.30
N LEU A 40 -1.59 3.38 14.04
CA LEU A 40 -2.63 4.40 14.22
C LEU A 40 -2.89 4.64 15.70
N GLU A 41 -2.91 3.58 16.51
CA GLU A 41 -3.00 3.59 17.96
C GLU A 41 -1.87 4.44 18.56
N MET A 42 -0.62 4.16 18.18
CA MET A 42 0.54 4.90 18.67
C MET A 42 0.49 6.41 18.33
N LEU A 43 -0.05 6.77 17.16
CA LEU A 43 -0.24 8.16 16.76
C LEU A 43 -1.37 8.84 17.55
N VAL A 44 -2.47 8.14 17.81
CA VAL A 44 -3.59 8.65 18.62
C VAL A 44 -3.17 8.82 20.08
N GLU A 45 -2.46 7.84 20.65
CA GLU A 45 -1.93 7.86 22.02
C GLU A 45 -0.90 8.97 22.25
N ALA A 46 -0.13 9.33 21.22
CA ALA A 46 0.81 10.46 21.30
C ALA A 46 0.10 11.80 21.57
N GLY A 47 -1.18 11.91 21.20
CA GLY A 47 -2.00 13.09 21.38
C GLY A 47 -2.08 14.00 20.15
N PRO A 48 -3.08 14.90 20.10
CA PRO A 48 -3.49 15.62 18.89
C PRO A 48 -2.46 16.63 18.35
N THR A 49 -1.55 17.10 19.20
CA THR A 49 -0.50 18.07 18.83
C THR A 49 0.87 17.42 18.68
N SER A 50 0.96 16.13 18.97
CA SER A 50 2.22 15.39 18.92
C SER A 50 2.48 14.87 17.53
N VAL A 51 3.75 14.90 17.13
CA VAL A 51 4.22 14.36 15.87
C VAL A 51 5.33 13.35 16.16
N LEU A 52 5.27 12.18 15.53
CA LEU A 52 6.24 11.09 15.70
C LEU A 52 6.98 10.82 14.39
N SER A 53 8.27 10.53 14.46
CA SER A 53 9.02 10.06 13.30
C SER A 53 8.81 8.56 13.03
N SER A 54 9.14 8.11 11.83
CA SER A 54 9.07 6.69 11.47
C SER A 54 10.04 5.83 12.29
N GLU A 55 11.18 6.38 12.71
CA GLU A 55 12.12 5.71 13.62
C GLU A 55 11.54 5.56 15.05
N GLU A 56 10.87 6.59 15.57
CA GLU A 56 10.24 6.54 16.89
C GLU A 56 9.11 5.50 16.93
N LEU A 57 8.34 5.39 15.85
CA LEU A 57 7.28 4.39 15.72
C LEU A 57 7.87 2.97 15.54
N ALA A 58 8.87 2.81 14.69
CA ALA A 58 9.51 1.52 14.47
C ALA A 58 10.21 0.98 15.73
N ALA A 59 10.79 1.86 16.56
CA ALA A 59 11.42 1.48 17.82
C ALA A 59 10.44 0.91 18.87
N ARG A 60 9.14 1.19 18.73
CA ARG A 60 8.07 0.66 19.60
C ARG A 60 7.54 -0.69 19.13
N LEU A 61 7.86 -1.11 17.90
CA LEU A 61 7.45 -2.40 17.36
C LEU A 61 8.32 -3.53 17.94
N PRO A 62 7.76 -4.72 18.18
CA PRO A 62 8.51 -5.88 18.66
C PRO A 62 9.32 -6.53 17.52
N THR A 63 10.32 -5.82 16.99
CA THR A 63 11.12 -6.26 15.84
C THR A 63 12.60 -5.93 15.99
N THR A 64 13.45 -6.74 15.35
CA THR A 64 14.89 -6.50 15.21
C THR A 64 15.28 -6.16 13.77
N ASN A 65 14.30 -6.01 12.88
CA ASN A 65 14.55 -5.71 11.47
C ASN A 65 15.17 -4.31 11.31
N PRO A 66 16.41 -4.19 10.79
CA PRO A 66 17.05 -2.89 10.61
C PRO A 66 16.33 -1.98 9.60
N ALA A 67 15.52 -2.56 8.69
CA ALA A 67 14.74 -1.80 7.71
C ALA A 67 13.34 -1.39 8.21
N ALA A 68 12.99 -1.66 9.48
CA ALA A 68 11.64 -1.39 10.00
C ALA A 68 11.25 0.08 9.89
N ALA A 69 12.16 1.01 10.21
CA ALA A 69 11.91 2.44 10.10
C ALA A 69 11.56 2.86 8.66
N ASP A 70 12.33 2.39 7.67
CA ASP A 70 12.07 2.69 6.25
C ASP A 70 10.74 2.10 5.76
N MET A 71 10.36 0.92 6.28
CA MET A 71 9.07 0.30 5.97
C MET A 71 7.92 1.11 6.56
N VAL A 72 8.04 1.53 7.82
CA VAL A 72 7.06 2.39 8.50
C VAL A 72 6.94 3.75 7.80
N GLU A 73 8.05 4.37 7.40
CA GLU A 73 8.07 5.60 6.60
C GLU A 73 7.25 5.44 5.31
N ARG A 74 7.44 4.33 4.57
CA ARG A 74 6.70 4.08 3.32
C ARG A 74 5.20 3.89 3.56
N ILE A 75 4.83 3.18 4.63
CA ILE A 75 3.43 2.98 5.04
C ILE A 75 2.79 4.35 5.35
N LEU A 76 3.39 5.10 6.27
CA LEU A 76 2.86 6.38 6.74
C LEU A 76 2.83 7.44 5.62
N ARG A 77 3.81 7.43 4.71
CA ARG A 77 3.81 8.32 3.55
C ARG A 77 2.61 8.08 2.63
N LEU A 78 2.22 6.83 2.39
CA LEU A 78 1.03 6.54 1.58
C LEU A 78 -0.25 6.96 2.31
N LEU A 79 -0.34 6.68 3.62
CA LEU A 79 -1.48 7.10 4.43
C LEU A 79 -1.61 8.62 4.49
N ALA A 80 -0.50 9.35 4.60
CA ALA A 80 -0.46 10.81 4.59
C ALA A 80 -0.90 11.39 3.25
N ALA A 81 -0.46 10.79 2.13
CA ALA A 81 -0.90 11.19 0.79
C ALA A 81 -2.42 11.02 0.58
N ASN A 82 -3.07 10.19 1.39
CA ASN A 82 -4.52 9.97 1.38
C ASN A 82 -5.23 10.61 2.60
N ALA A 83 -4.56 11.52 3.31
CA ALA A 83 -5.08 12.23 4.48
C ALA A 83 -5.59 11.33 5.63
N ILE A 84 -5.11 10.08 5.70
CA ILE A 84 -5.43 9.15 6.79
C ILE A 84 -4.61 9.47 8.04
N VAL A 85 -3.40 10.00 7.86
CA VAL A 85 -2.55 10.54 8.93
C VAL A 85 -2.09 11.94 8.54
N GLY A 86 -1.79 12.77 9.54
CA GLY A 86 -1.12 14.05 9.32
C GLY A 86 0.35 13.85 8.98
N CYS A 87 0.92 14.77 8.19
CA CYS A 87 2.35 14.79 7.88
C CYS A 87 2.87 16.22 7.98
N ALA A 88 3.93 16.40 8.76
CA ALA A 88 4.70 17.63 8.86
C ALA A 88 6.16 17.35 8.53
N THR A 89 6.87 18.36 8.03
CA THR A 89 8.31 18.27 7.82
C THR A 89 9.01 19.12 8.88
N ASP A 90 9.91 18.51 9.64
CA ASP A 90 10.74 19.17 10.65
C ASP A 90 12.22 18.92 10.30
N CYS A 91 12.95 20.00 9.99
CA CYS A 91 14.37 19.95 9.61
C CYS A 91 14.68 18.94 8.48
N GLY A 92 13.78 18.80 7.50
CA GLY A 92 13.94 17.88 6.37
C GLY A 92 13.54 16.42 6.66
N ARG A 93 13.10 16.11 7.88
CA ARG A 93 12.55 14.80 8.25
C ARG A 93 11.04 14.87 8.36
N ARG A 94 10.36 13.84 7.85
CA ARG A 94 8.90 13.73 8.02
C ARG A 94 8.57 13.26 9.42
N LYS A 95 7.51 13.85 9.97
CA LYS A 95 6.86 13.40 11.19
C LYS A 95 5.36 13.30 10.95
N TYR A 96 4.74 12.38 11.65
CA TYR A 96 3.36 11.98 11.43
C TYR A 96 2.53 12.22 12.68
N SER A 97 1.26 12.56 12.49
CA SER A 97 0.29 12.76 13.57
C SER A 97 -1.03 12.06 13.23
N ALA A 98 -1.86 11.83 14.24
CA ALA A 98 -3.22 11.33 14.00
C ALA A 98 -4.04 12.37 13.22
N ALA A 99 -4.73 11.94 12.17
CA ALA A 99 -5.77 12.74 11.51
C ALA A 99 -7.14 12.43 12.13
N PRO A 100 -8.17 13.27 11.92
CA PRO A 100 -9.50 13.04 12.51
C PRO A 100 -10.12 11.67 12.20
N ILE A 101 -9.82 11.09 11.03
CA ILE A 101 -10.30 9.77 10.62
C ILE A 101 -9.74 8.64 11.51
N CYS A 102 -8.57 8.81 12.15
CA CYS A 102 -7.97 7.81 13.03
C CYS A 102 -8.89 7.43 14.20
N LYS A 103 -9.75 8.34 14.67
CA LYS A 103 -10.76 8.05 15.70
C LYS A 103 -11.67 6.86 15.36
N TYR A 104 -11.96 6.67 14.07
CA TYR A 104 -12.80 5.58 13.60
C TYR A 104 -12.00 4.32 13.24
N LEU A 105 -10.68 4.45 13.11
CA LEU A 105 -9.75 3.40 12.68
C LEU A 105 -8.94 2.81 13.84
N VAL A 106 -9.17 3.29 15.07
CA VAL A 106 -8.60 2.76 16.32
C VAL A 106 -9.75 2.31 17.21
N GLN A 107 -9.50 1.37 18.13
CA GLN A 107 -10.51 0.97 19.13
C GLN A 107 -10.87 2.15 20.04
N ASN A 108 -12.16 2.44 20.14
CA ASN A 108 -12.67 3.42 21.11
C ASN A 108 -12.94 2.75 22.47
N ASP A 109 -13.18 3.54 23.51
CA ASP A 109 -13.48 3.07 24.88
C ASP A 109 -14.67 2.07 24.93
N ASP A 110 -15.60 2.17 23.99
CA ASP A 110 -16.76 1.28 23.85
C ASP A 110 -16.45 -0.03 23.08
N GLY A 111 -15.19 -0.26 22.70
CA GLY A 111 -14.73 -1.42 21.94
C GLY A 111 -15.08 -1.42 20.44
N GLY A 112 -15.81 -0.41 19.96
CA GLY A 112 -16.21 -0.27 18.56
C GLY A 112 -15.17 0.44 17.68
N THR A 113 -14.86 -0.15 16.52
CA THR A 113 -13.98 0.45 15.50
C THR A 113 -14.34 0.00 14.08
N VAL A 114 -14.21 0.90 13.10
CA VAL A 114 -14.33 0.59 11.66
C VAL A 114 -13.11 -0.21 11.18
N ALA A 115 -12.00 -0.21 11.94
CA ALA A 115 -10.82 -1.01 11.64
C ALA A 115 -11.16 -2.50 11.45
N ASN A 116 -12.06 -3.06 12.27
CA ASN A 116 -12.50 -4.45 12.15
C ASN A 116 -13.18 -4.74 10.80
N LEU A 117 -13.89 -3.77 10.23
CA LEU A 117 -14.44 -3.90 8.89
C LEU A 117 -13.34 -3.86 7.83
N VAL A 118 -12.32 -3.00 7.98
CA VAL A 118 -11.17 -2.98 7.06
C VAL A 118 -10.46 -4.33 7.06
N LEU A 119 -10.17 -4.87 8.25
CA LEU A 119 -9.53 -6.17 8.42
C LEU A 119 -10.37 -7.29 7.77
N LEU A 120 -11.67 -7.37 8.09
CA LEU A 120 -12.57 -8.39 7.54
C LEU A 120 -12.60 -8.40 6.00
N HIS A 121 -12.71 -7.22 5.36
CA HIS A 121 -12.77 -7.14 3.90
C HIS A 121 -11.45 -7.54 3.24
N GLN A 122 -10.31 -7.15 3.83
CA GLN A 122 -9.01 -7.51 3.27
C GLN A 122 -8.69 -9.00 3.49
N ASP A 123 -8.99 -9.57 4.65
CA ASP A 123 -8.82 -11.01 4.90
C ASP A 123 -9.70 -11.85 3.97
N GLN A 124 -10.91 -11.38 3.65
CA GLN A 124 -11.77 -12.04 2.66
C GLN A 124 -11.13 -12.02 1.27
N LEU A 125 -10.45 -10.94 0.88
CA LEU A 125 -9.70 -10.89 -0.38
C LEU A 125 -8.52 -11.88 -0.37
N ASP A 126 -7.77 -11.95 0.72
CA ASP A 126 -6.66 -12.90 0.88
C ASP A 126 -7.16 -14.36 0.76
N LEU A 127 -8.29 -14.67 1.42
CA LEU A 127 -8.95 -15.97 1.33
C LEU A 127 -9.52 -16.25 -0.07
N CYS A 128 -10.13 -15.26 -0.72
CA CYS A 128 -10.59 -15.38 -2.09
C CYS A 128 -9.41 -15.63 -3.05
N MET A 129 -8.29 -14.92 -2.88
CA MET A 129 -7.09 -15.16 -3.66
C MET A 129 -6.59 -16.59 -3.43
N ALA A 130 -6.52 -17.06 -2.18
CA ALA A 130 -6.12 -18.43 -1.87
C ALA A 130 -7.09 -19.50 -2.41
N ALA A 131 -8.41 -19.25 -2.37
CA ALA A 131 -9.44 -20.21 -2.73
C ALA A 131 -9.78 -20.24 -4.23
N TYR A 132 -9.75 -19.08 -4.90
CA TYR A 132 -10.14 -18.94 -6.30
C TYR A 132 -8.95 -18.96 -7.28
N THR A 133 -7.70 -18.90 -6.80
CA THR A 133 -6.53 -19.24 -7.63
C THR A 133 -6.27 -20.75 -7.63
N VAL A 134 -7.21 -21.51 -8.20
CA VAL A 134 -7.06 -22.96 -8.36
C VAL A 134 -5.89 -23.26 -9.31
N GLY A 135 -4.85 -23.93 -8.82
CA GLY A 135 -3.64 -24.24 -9.60
C GLY A 135 -2.62 -23.09 -9.67
N GLY A 136 -2.73 -22.08 -8.79
CA GLY A 136 -1.68 -21.09 -8.58
C GLY A 136 -0.35 -21.77 -8.25
N LYS A 137 0.67 -21.53 -9.09
CA LYS A 137 2.03 -22.06 -8.93
C LYS A 137 2.99 -20.87 -8.94
N GLU A 138 3.76 -20.69 -7.87
CA GLU A 138 4.92 -19.79 -7.90
C GLU A 138 5.87 -20.27 -9.01
N ARG A 139 6.28 -19.34 -9.86
CA ARG A 139 7.17 -19.61 -11.00
C ARG A 139 8.41 -18.74 -10.90
N THR A 140 9.55 -19.35 -11.16
CA THR A 140 10.84 -18.69 -11.32
C THR A 140 10.86 -17.83 -12.59
N GLU A 141 11.80 -16.88 -12.68
CA GLU A 141 11.99 -16.07 -13.88
C GLU A 141 12.29 -16.97 -15.10
N GLU A 142 13.04 -18.05 -14.91
CA GLU A 142 13.33 -19.07 -15.92
C GLU A 142 12.06 -19.78 -16.41
N GLU A 143 11.16 -20.16 -15.51
CA GLU A 143 9.87 -20.76 -15.87
C GLU A 143 8.99 -19.80 -16.64
N PHE A 144 8.98 -18.51 -16.28
CA PHE A 144 8.32 -17.49 -17.10
C PHE A 144 8.97 -17.36 -18.48
N LYS A 145 10.32 -17.44 -18.58
CA LYS A 145 11.04 -17.27 -19.86
C LYS A 145 10.76 -18.42 -20.80
N ALA A 146 10.67 -19.63 -20.27
CA ALA A 146 10.22 -20.80 -21.03
C ALA A 146 8.80 -20.59 -21.56
N LEU A 147 7.87 -20.15 -20.70
CA LEU A 147 6.48 -19.88 -21.07
C LEU A 147 6.34 -18.83 -22.17
N ALA A 148 7.14 -17.76 -22.11
CA ALA A 148 7.17 -16.72 -23.14
C ALA A 148 7.57 -17.29 -24.50
N LYS A 149 8.62 -18.11 -24.53
CA LYS A 149 9.12 -18.78 -25.74
C LYS A 149 8.12 -19.78 -26.32
N ASP A 150 7.54 -20.61 -25.46
CA ASP A 150 6.52 -21.60 -25.86
C ASP A 150 5.27 -20.92 -26.43
N SER A 151 4.98 -19.69 -25.99
CA SER A 151 3.87 -18.86 -26.47
C SER A 151 4.22 -18.03 -27.72
N GLY A 152 5.43 -18.17 -28.27
CA GLY A 152 5.86 -17.50 -29.50
C GLY A 152 6.46 -16.10 -29.32
N PHE A 153 6.78 -15.69 -28.10
CA PHE A 153 7.54 -14.47 -27.84
C PHE A 153 9.04 -14.77 -27.82
N HIS A 154 9.88 -13.82 -28.22
CA HIS A 154 11.34 -13.95 -28.10
C HIS A 154 11.79 -13.99 -26.63
N GLY A 155 11.01 -13.36 -25.73
CA GLY A 155 11.23 -13.32 -24.29
C GLY A 155 10.38 -12.25 -23.61
N PHE A 156 10.79 -11.81 -22.42
CA PHE A 156 10.23 -10.63 -21.75
C PHE A 156 11.33 -9.87 -21.01
N ASN A 157 11.08 -8.58 -20.78
CA ASN A 157 11.80 -7.79 -19.78
C ASN A 157 11.02 -7.81 -18.47
N ALA A 158 11.71 -8.12 -17.37
CA ALA A 158 11.15 -8.02 -16.04
C ALA A 158 11.48 -6.64 -15.47
N LEU A 159 10.47 -5.82 -15.27
CA LEU A 159 10.62 -4.54 -14.59
C LEU A 159 10.10 -4.70 -13.16
N SER A 160 11.01 -4.56 -12.20
CA SER A 160 10.60 -4.44 -10.80
C SER A 160 9.89 -3.10 -10.64
N VAL A 161 8.64 -3.14 -10.19
CA VAL A 161 7.82 -1.92 -10.05
C VAL A 161 7.83 -1.45 -8.61
N PHE A 162 7.18 -2.20 -7.70
CA PHE A 162 7.12 -1.88 -6.27
C PHE A 162 6.62 -3.06 -5.43
N ALA A 163 7.04 -3.15 -4.17
CA ALA A 163 6.58 -4.13 -3.17
C ALA A 163 6.60 -5.61 -3.59
N GLY A 164 7.64 -6.02 -4.31
CA GLY A 164 7.77 -7.41 -4.80
C GLY A 164 6.95 -7.71 -6.06
N THR A 165 6.24 -6.71 -6.61
CA THR A 165 5.51 -6.83 -7.87
C THR A 165 6.43 -6.57 -9.06
N TRP A 166 6.35 -7.47 -10.04
CA TRP A 166 7.08 -7.40 -11.29
C TRP A 166 6.11 -7.26 -12.46
N VAL A 167 6.43 -6.38 -13.40
CA VAL A 167 5.74 -6.28 -14.69
C VAL A 167 6.60 -7.00 -15.73
N LEU A 168 5.98 -7.90 -16.48
CA LEU A 168 6.61 -8.61 -17.59
C LEU A 168 6.20 -7.95 -18.91
N GLU A 169 7.13 -7.30 -19.56
CA GLU A 169 6.94 -6.75 -20.90
C GLU A 169 7.36 -7.81 -21.93
N PHE A 170 6.40 -8.44 -22.61
CA PHE A 170 6.68 -9.47 -23.61
C PHE A 170 7.18 -8.86 -24.92
N ILE A 171 8.29 -9.39 -25.42
CA ILE A 171 8.95 -8.92 -26.63
C ILE A 171 8.52 -9.80 -27.80
N LYS A 172 7.92 -9.17 -28.80
CA LYS A 172 7.52 -9.82 -30.06
C LYS A 172 8.72 -10.10 -30.95
#